data_AF-A0A6A6X5R9-F1
#
_entry.id   AF-A0A6A6X5R9-F1
#
_cell.length_a   1.000
_cell.length_b   1.000
_cell.length_c   1.000
_cell.angle_alpha   90.00
_cell.angle_beta   90.00
_cell.angle_gamma   90.00
#
_symmetry.space_group_name_H-M   'P 1'
#
loop_
_entity.id
_entity.type
_entity.pdbx_description
1 polymer ?
#
loop_
_entity_poly.entity_id
_entity_poly.type
_entity_poly.pdbx_seq_one_letter_code
_entity_poly.pdbx_strand_id
1 'polypeptide(L)'
;MAQKATKTLAASNARRLQQTLYATLIIHAIFWLLRALVFRSSFTRRSLLLYVLFSAPQLFIHFQFTRIGSPTYGPDGSVKRSGEDLEAKGLTEYMWDVTYWTYGCILLAAVLGDWAWWFWAVMPVYSVYLAWTTYKGVRGGFTDAAGVPQPEAATSKRQAKMEKRGGQRMQYR
;
A
#
# COMPACT_ATOMS: atom_id res chain seq x y z
N MET A 1 23.81 11.52 -13.22
CA MET A 1 23.05 10.32 -12.81
C MET A 1 21.65 10.64 -12.28
N ALA A 2 21.46 11.69 -11.46
CA ALA A 2 20.16 12.05 -10.88
C ALA A 2 19.01 12.23 -11.90
N GLN A 3 19.24 12.89 -13.03
CA GLN A 3 18.20 13.07 -14.06
C GLN A 3 17.78 11.77 -14.78
N LYS A 4 18.66 10.77 -14.85
CA LYS A 4 18.31 9.47 -15.44
C LYS A 4 17.36 8.73 -14.50
N ALA A 5 17.67 8.71 -13.20
CA ALA A 5 16.86 8.07 -12.17
C ALA A 5 15.45 8.69 -12.06
N THR A 6 15.32 10.01 -12.14
CA THR A 6 14.01 10.68 -12.11
C THR A 6 13.16 10.36 -13.33
N LYS A 7 13.77 10.33 -14.53
CA LYS A 7 13.08 9.94 -15.77
C LYS A 7 12.64 8.48 -15.74
N THR A 8 13.49 7.56 -15.25
CA THR A 8 13.11 6.15 -15.13
C THR A 8 11.98 5.94 -14.13
N LEU A 9 12.01 6.64 -12.99
CA LEU A 9 10.95 6.56 -12.00
C LEU A 9 9.62 7.09 -12.54
N ALA A 10 9.66 8.26 -13.21
CA ALA A 10 8.47 8.83 -13.86
C ALA A 10 7.83 7.88 -14.87
N ALA A 11 8.64 7.25 -15.72
CA ALA A 11 8.17 6.26 -16.69
C ALA A 11 7.58 5.02 -16.02
N SER A 12 8.24 4.51 -14.97
CA SER A 12 7.75 3.36 -14.20
C SER A 12 6.38 3.66 -13.56
N ASN A 13 6.27 4.79 -12.87
CA ASN A 13 5.03 5.22 -12.24
C ASN A 13 3.88 5.39 -13.23
N ALA A 14 4.12 6.04 -14.37
CA ALA A 14 3.11 6.22 -15.41
C ALA A 14 2.59 4.87 -15.92
N ARG A 15 3.51 3.94 -16.22
CA ARG A 15 3.16 2.58 -16.64
C ARG A 15 2.34 1.86 -15.56
N ARG A 16 2.76 1.98 -14.31
CA ARG A 16 2.13 1.30 -13.18
C ARG A 16 0.71 1.81 -12.91
N LEU A 17 0.50 3.12 -12.98
CA LEU A 17 -0.83 3.72 -12.85
C LEU A 17 -1.75 3.26 -13.98
N GLN A 18 -1.27 3.23 -15.22
CA GLN A 18 -2.05 2.77 -16.37
C GLN A 18 -2.43 1.30 -16.26
N GLN A 19 -1.49 0.42 -15.90
CA GLN A 19 -1.77 -1.00 -15.67
C GLN A 19 -2.85 -1.19 -14.59
N THR A 20 -2.75 -0.42 -13.51
CA THR A 20 -3.69 -0.52 -12.39
C THR A 20 -5.07 0.04 -12.74
N LEU A 21 -5.13 1.09 -13.57
CA LEU A 21 -6.38 1.59 -14.11
C LEU A 21 -7.08 0.51 -14.94
N TYR A 22 -6.37 -0.11 -15.88
CA TYR A 22 -6.96 -1.19 -16.69
C TYR A 22 -7.39 -2.39 -15.86
N ALA A 23 -6.55 -2.83 -14.91
CA ALA A 23 -6.91 -3.92 -14.00
C ALA A 23 -8.17 -3.58 -13.19
N THR A 24 -8.25 -2.38 -12.61
CA THR A 24 -9.44 -1.91 -11.88
C THR A 24 -10.67 -1.93 -12.76
N LEU A 25 -10.60 -1.33 -13.95
CA LEU A 25 -11.75 -1.28 -14.88
C LEU A 25 -12.22 -2.68 -15.28
N ILE A 26 -11.30 -3.56 -15.65
CA ILE A 26 -11.62 -4.93 -16.06
C ILE A 26 -12.25 -5.73 -14.93
N ILE A 27 -11.64 -5.72 -13.74
CA ILE A 27 -12.10 -6.52 -12.59
C ILE A 27 -13.48 -6.06 -12.11
N HIS A 28 -13.68 -4.74 -12.04
CA HIS A 28 -14.98 -4.20 -11.65
C HIS A 28 -16.03 -4.46 -12.74
N ALA A 29 -15.68 -4.33 -14.02
CA ALA A 29 -16.57 -4.67 -15.12
C ALA A 29 -17.00 -6.15 -15.07
N ILE A 30 -16.08 -7.08 -14.79
CA ILE A 30 -16.40 -8.50 -14.63
C ILE A 30 -17.43 -8.71 -13.50
N PHE A 31 -17.24 -8.07 -12.35
CA PHE A 31 -18.22 -8.15 -11.26
C PHE A 31 -19.61 -7.70 -11.71
N TRP A 32 -19.70 -6.51 -12.33
CA TRP A 32 -20.98 -5.97 -12.77
C TRP A 32 -21.63 -6.82 -13.85
N LEU A 33 -20.88 -7.28 -14.83
CA LEU A 33 -21.39 -8.13 -15.91
C LEU A 33 -21.92 -9.46 -15.37
N LEU A 34 -21.16 -10.15 -14.50
CA LEU A 34 -21.60 -11.42 -13.93
C LEU A 34 -22.83 -11.24 -13.03
N ARG A 35 -22.82 -10.23 -12.15
CA ARG A 35 -23.91 -10.01 -11.19
C ARG A 35 -25.19 -9.50 -11.86
N ALA A 36 -25.08 -8.65 -12.88
CA ALA A 36 -26.23 -8.11 -13.58
C ALA A 36 -26.82 -9.07 -14.63
N LEU A 37 -25.98 -9.82 -15.37
CA LEU A 37 -26.44 -10.64 -16.49
C LEU A 37 -26.67 -12.10 -16.11
N VAL A 38 -25.77 -12.70 -15.33
CA VAL A 38 -25.81 -14.14 -15.03
C VAL A 38 -26.55 -14.40 -13.71
N PHE A 39 -26.19 -13.67 -12.65
CA PHE A 39 -26.70 -13.92 -11.30
C PHE A 39 -27.78 -12.94 -10.84
N ARG A 40 -28.60 -12.45 -11.78
CA ARG A 40 -29.60 -11.37 -11.58
C ARG A 40 -30.51 -11.57 -10.37
N SER A 41 -30.91 -12.81 -10.07
CA SER A 41 -31.83 -13.13 -8.96
C SER A 41 -31.17 -12.98 -7.58
N SER A 42 -29.84 -13.14 -7.51
CA SER A 42 -29.05 -12.97 -6.29
C SER A 42 -28.56 -11.54 -6.10
N PHE A 43 -28.67 -10.69 -7.13
CA PHE A 43 -28.21 -9.32 -7.08
C PHE A 43 -29.25 -8.43 -6.40
N THR A 44 -29.01 -8.16 -5.11
CA THR A 44 -29.92 -7.38 -4.27
C THR A 44 -29.32 -6.03 -3.90
N ARG A 45 -30.12 -5.15 -3.26
CA ARG A 45 -29.62 -3.90 -2.69
C ARG A 45 -28.48 -4.13 -1.69
N ARG A 46 -28.52 -5.23 -0.94
CA ARG A 46 -27.44 -5.63 -0.02
C ARG A 46 -26.14 -5.87 -0.78
N SER A 47 -26.20 -6.60 -1.89
CA SER A 47 -25.03 -6.89 -2.72
C SER A 47 -24.35 -5.62 -3.23
N LEU A 48 -25.16 -4.62 -3.62
CA LEU A 48 -24.67 -3.31 -4.02
C LEU A 48 -23.95 -2.59 -2.87
N LEU A 49 -24.57 -2.55 -1.68
CA LEU A 49 -23.97 -1.91 -0.51
C LEU A 49 -22.66 -2.57 -0.10
N LEU A 50 -22.60 -3.91 -0.08
CA LEU A 50 -21.38 -4.65 0.23
C LEU A 50 -20.28 -4.37 -0.81
N TYR A 51 -20.63 -4.37 -2.10
CA TYR A 51 -19.69 -4.03 -3.15
C TYR A 51 -19.12 -2.61 -2.97
N VAL A 52 -19.97 -1.60 -2.75
CA VAL A 52 -19.49 -0.22 -2.54
C VAL A 52 -18.60 -0.13 -1.30
N LEU A 53 -19.04 -0.71 -0.18
CA LEU A 53 -18.32 -0.66 1.09
C LEU A 53 -16.91 -1.26 0.98
N PHE A 54 -16.80 -2.46 0.40
CA PHE A 54 -15.54 -3.19 0.35
C PHE A 54 -14.65 -2.86 -0.84
N SER A 55 -15.20 -2.29 -1.93
CA SER A 55 -14.38 -1.77 -3.03
C SER A 55 -13.87 -0.33 -2.77
N ALA A 56 -14.55 0.45 -1.92
CA ALA A 56 -14.19 1.84 -1.67
C ALA A 56 -12.74 2.06 -1.22
N PRO A 57 -12.15 1.26 -0.30
CA PRO A 57 -10.75 1.44 0.09
C PRO A 57 -9.78 1.27 -1.07
N GLN A 58 -10.02 0.30 -1.95
CA GLN A 58 -9.19 0.10 -3.14
C GLN A 58 -9.30 1.27 -4.12
N LEU A 59 -10.52 1.79 -4.35
CA LEU A 59 -10.73 2.94 -5.23
C LEU A 59 -10.08 4.20 -4.66
N PHE A 60 -10.16 4.40 -3.35
CA PHE A 60 -9.46 5.48 -2.66
C PHE A 60 -7.94 5.35 -2.81
N ILE A 61 -7.38 4.14 -2.67
CA ILE A 61 -5.95 3.89 -2.90
C ILE A 61 -5.55 4.23 -4.34
N HIS A 62 -6.32 3.81 -5.34
CA HIS A 62 -6.05 4.16 -6.74
C HIS A 62 -6.03 5.68 -6.98
N PHE A 63 -6.98 6.39 -6.35
CA PHE A 63 -7.00 7.84 -6.36
C PHE A 63 -5.75 8.45 -5.72
N GLN A 64 -5.33 7.93 -4.56
CA GLN A 64 -4.13 8.38 -3.87
C GLN A 64 -2.87 8.11 -4.70
N PHE A 65 -2.71 6.92 -5.28
CA PHE A 65 -1.61 6.61 -6.19
C PHE A 65 -1.56 7.57 -7.39
N THR A 66 -2.72 7.90 -7.95
CA THR A 66 -2.79 8.89 -9.04
C THR A 66 -2.33 10.27 -8.56
N ARG A 67 -2.71 10.70 -7.36
CA ARG A 67 -2.24 11.98 -6.81
C ARG A 67 -0.74 12.01 -6.54
N ILE A 68 -0.20 11.00 -5.86
CA ILE A 68 1.19 11.02 -5.37
C ILE A 68 2.18 10.56 -6.44
N GLY A 69 1.82 9.58 -7.26
CA GLY A 69 2.69 8.91 -8.22
C GLY A 69 2.69 9.51 -9.63
N SER A 70 1.70 10.33 -9.99
CA SER A 70 1.65 10.89 -11.35
C SER A 70 2.84 11.82 -11.62
N PRO A 71 3.61 11.57 -12.70
CA PRO A 71 4.68 12.46 -13.10
C PRO A 71 4.12 13.75 -13.70
N THR A 72 4.82 14.87 -13.49
CA THR A 72 4.49 16.15 -14.12
C THR A 72 5.61 16.58 -15.07
N TYR A 73 5.21 17.17 -16.19
CA TYR A 73 6.13 17.56 -17.26
C TYR A 73 6.19 19.09 -17.40
N GLY A 74 7.35 19.61 -17.79
CA GLY A 74 7.57 21.02 -18.10
C GLY A 74 7.10 21.38 -19.52
N PRO A 75 7.11 22.68 -19.88
CA PRO A 75 6.74 23.15 -21.22
C PRO A 75 7.58 22.56 -22.35
N ASP A 76 8.80 22.15 -22.03
CA ASP A 76 9.78 21.51 -22.93
C ASP A 76 9.64 19.97 -22.98
N GLY A 77 8.63 19.40 -22.31
CA GLY A 77 8.44 17.94 -22.19
C GLY A 77 9.39 17.27 -21.21
N SER A 78 10.23 18.02 -20.49
CA SER A 78 11.12 17.46 -19.46
C SER A 78 10.33 17.03 -18.22
N VAL A 79 10.79 16.00 -17.51
CA VAL A 79 10.17 15.58 -16.24
C VAL A 79 10.47 16.61 -15.16
N LYS A 80 9.43 17.33 -14.70
CA LYS A 80 9.50 18.30 -13.60
C LYS A 80 9.42 17.61 -12.24
N ARG A 81 8.56 16.59 -12.10
CA ARG A 81 8.42 15.76 -10.90
C ARG A 81 8.14 14.32 -11.35
N SER A 82 8.84 13.35 -10.78
CA SER A 82 8.64 11.92 -11.09
C SER A 82 7.45 11.28 -10.36
N GLY A 83 6.92 11.94 -9.34
CA GLY A 83 6.00 11.34 -8.37
C GLY A 83 6.75 10.56 -7.29
N GLU A 84 6.02 10.14 -6.27
CA GLU A 84 6.50 9.19 -5.26
C GLU A 84 6.64 7.80 -5.88
N ASP A 85 7.60 7.02 -5.39
CA ASP A 85 7.83 5.67 -5.87
C ASP A 85 6.67 4.74 -5.48
N LEU A 86 5.91 4.29 -6.47
CA LEU A 86 4.79 3.39 -6.27
C LEU A 86 5.24 1.97 -5.90
N GLU A 87 6.53 1.64 -5.94
CA GLU A 87 7.08 0.36 -5.50
C GLU A 87 7.82 0.47 -4.15
N ALA A 88 7.68 1.60 -3.46
CA ALA A 88 8.28 1.82 -2.15
C ALA A 88 7.81 0.79 -1.11
N LYS A 89 8.74 0.35 -0.25
CA LYS A 89 8.45 -0.57 0.86
C LYS A 89 7.72 0.14 2.00
N GLY A 90 6.93 -0.63 2.75
CA GLY A 90 6.16 -0.12 3.90
C GLY A 90 4.71 0.23 3.52
N LEU A 91 4.33 1.51 3.64
CA LEU A 91 2.93 1.91 3.45
C LEU A 91 2.44 1.69 2.01
N THR A 92 3.25 2.04 1.00
CA THR A 92 2.89 1.86 -0.41
C THR A 92 2.72 0.39 -0.76
N GLU A 93 3.60 -0.48 -0.26
CA GLU A 93 3.48 -1.93 -0.35
C GLU A 93 2.17 -2.43 0.27
N TYR A 94 1.85 -1.99 1.49
CA TYR A 94 0.56 -2.33 2.13
C TYR A 94 -0.65 -1.82 1.33
N MET A 95 -0.58 -0.64 0.70
CA MET A 95 -1.64 -0.15 -0.19
C MET A 95 -1.83 -1.07 -1.42
N TRP A 96 -0.76 -1.67 -1.94
CA TRP A 96 -0.86 -2.70 -2.97
C TRP A 96 -1.47 -4.00 -2.45
N ASP A 97 -1.13 -4.42 -1.23
CA ASP A 97 -1.75 -5.60 -0.60
C ASP A 97 -3.26 -5.43 -0.49
N VAL A 98 -3.72 -4.28 0.00
CA VAL A 98 -5.16 -3.94 0.06
C VAL A 98 -5.78 -3.98 -1.35
N THR A 99 -5.10 -3.40 -2.35
CA THR A 99 -5.60 -3.34 -3.73
C THR A 99 -5.79 -4.73 -4.32
N TYR A 100 -4.76 -5.57 -4.22
CA TYR A 100 -4.78 -6.92 -4.79
C TYR A 100 -5.69 -7.88 -4.03
N TRP A 101 -5.73 -7.78 -2.71
CA TRP A 101 -6.68 -8.56 -1.93
C TRP A 101 -8.12 -8.20 -2.26
N THR A 102 -8.40 -6.90 -2.44
CA THR A 102 -9.74 -6.43 -2.83
C THR A 102 -10.13 -6.93 -4.21
N TYR A 103 -9.22 -6.96 -5.19
CA TYR A 103 -9.47 -7.57 -6.49
C TYR A 103 -9.86 -9.04 -6.38
N GLY A 104 -9.14 -9.83 -5.58
CA GLY A 104 -9.49 -11.22 -5.31
C GLY A 104 -10.89 -11.34 -4.71
N CYS A 105 -11.21 -10.51 -3.70
CA CYS A 105 -12.53 -10.49 -3.07
C CYS A 105 -13.64 -10.11 -4.05
N ILE A 106 -13.42 -9.14 -4.96
CA ILE A 106 -14.38 -8.75 -5.99
C ILE A 106 -14.67 -9.92 -6.93
N LEU A 107 -13.63 -10.60 -7.43
CA LEU A 107 -13.79 -11.76 -8.32
C LEU A 107 -14.50 -12.92 -7.62
N LEU A 108 -14.15 -13.19 -6.35
CA LEU A 108 -14.83 -14.20 -5.54
C LEU A 108 -16.30 -13.83 -5.32
N ALA A 109 -16.60 -12.58 -4.96
CA ALA A 109 -17.97 -12.12 -4.77
C ALA A 109 -18.79 -12.10 -6.08
N ALA A 110 -18.13 -11.93 -7.23
CA ALA A 110 -18.78 -12.01 -8.53
C ALA A 110 -19.32 -13.41 -8.83
N VAL A 111 -18.63 -14.46 -8.38
CA VAL A 111 -18.96 -15.87 -8.66
C VAL A 111 -19.69 -16.56 -7.50
N LEU A 112 -19.22 -16.36 -6.27
CA LEU A 112 -19.70 -17.03 -5.05
C LEU A 112 -20.79 -16.22 -4.33
N GLY A 113 -20.95 -14.95 -4.69
CA GLY A 113 -21.94 -14.05 -4.12
C GLY A 113 -21.54 -13.39 -2.80
N ASP A 114 -22.53 -12.83 -2.11
CA ASP A 114 -22.32 -11.85 -1.03
C ASP A 114 -21.54 -12.41 0.18
N TRP A 115 -21.55 -13.73 0.40
CA TRP A 115 -20.81 -14.32 1.51
C TRP A 115 -19.28 -14.19 1.34
N ALA A 116 -18.79 -14.11 0.09
CA ALA A 116 -17.36 -14.00 -0.20
C ALA A 116 -16.75 -12.70 0.33
N TRP A 117 -17.56 -11.68 0.63
CA TRP A 117 -17.09 -10.47 1.29
C TRP A 117 -16.49 -10.71 2.68
N TRP A 118 -16.77 -11.86 3.32
CA TRP A 118 -16.07 -12.25 4.55
C TRP A 118 -14.56 -12.41 4.37
N PHE A 119 -14.08 -12.77 3.17
CA PHE A 119 -12.64 -12.83 2.89
C PHE A 119 -11.99 -11.44 2.98
N TRP A 120 -12.75 -10.37 2.75
CA TRP A 120 -12.24 -9.02 2.88
C TRP A 120 -11.85 -8.70 4.34
N ALA A 121 -12.52 -9.30 5.32
CA ALA A 121 -12.25 -9.09 6.75
C ALA A 121 -10.84 -9.57 7.17
N VAL A 122 -10.16 -10.39 6.37
CA VAL A 122 -8.76 -10.78 6.60
C VAL A 122 -7.85 -9.56 6.71
N MET A 123 -8.07 -8.54 5.86
CA MET A 123 -7.25 -7.33 5.85
C MET A 123 -7.31 -6.54 7.17
N PRO A 124 -8.49 -6.08 7.65
CA PRO A 124 -8.54 -5.35 8.91
C PRO A 124 -8.10 -6.19 10.12
N VAL A 125 -8.40 -7.50 10.14
CA VAL A 125 -7.93 -8.39 11.20
C VAL A 125 -6.41 -8.47 11.23
N TYR A 126 -5.77 -8.66 10.07
CA TYR A 126 -4.32 -8.69 9.95
C TYR A 126 -3.68 -7.36 10.37
N SER A 127 -4.26 -6.24 9.98
CA SER A 127 -3.74 -4.91 10.35
C SER A 127 -3.85 -4.64 11.86
N VAL A 128 -4.95 -5.06 12.49
CA VAL A 128 -5.09 -5.00 13.96
C VAL A 128 -4.06 -5.90 14.64
N TYR A 129 -3.84 -7.11 14.11
CA TYR A 129 -2.82 -8.02 14.63
C TYR A 129 -1.42 -7.40 14.56
N LEU A 130 -1.02 -6.85 13.41
CA LEU A 130 0.28 -6.22 13.22
C LEU A 130 0.47 -4.99 14.12
N ALA A 131 -0.58 -4.18 14.29
CA ALA A 131 -0.55 -3.05 15.21
C ALA A 131 -0.38 -3.52 16.67
N TRP A 132 -1.08 -4.58 17.05
CA TRP A 132 -1.01 -5.16 18.40
C TRP A 132 0.36 -5.77 18.71
N THR A 133 0.95 -6.52 17.78
CA THR A 133 2.30 -7.09 17.95
C THR A 133 3.36 -5.99 18.03
N THR A 134 3.25 -4.96 17.19
CA THR A 134 4.15 -3.80 17.22
C THR A 134 4.04 -3.05 18.55
N TYR A 135 2.81 -2.78 19.01
CA TYR A 135 2.58 -2.11 20.29
C TYR A 135 3.18 -2.87 21.48
N LYS A 136 2.99 -4.21 21.51
CA LYS A 136 3.58 -5.04 22.57
C LYS A 136 5.10 -5.08 22.49
N GLY A 137 5.69 -5.13 21.29
CA GLY A 137 7.14 -5.07 21.12
C GLY A 137 7.74 -3.74 21.61
N VAL A 138 7.07 -2.62 21.32
CA VAL A 138 7.51 -1.29 21.80
C VAL A 138 7.38 -1.16 23.32
N ARG A 139 6.31 -1.68 23.92
CA ARG A 139 6.11 -1.63 25.39
C ARG A 139 6.93 -2.65 26.17
N GLY A 140 7.21 -3.81 25.59
CA GLY A 140 7.90 -4.93 26.25
C GLY A 140 9.41 -4.96 26.05
N GLY A 141 9.96 -4.01 25.28
CA GLY A 141 11.30 -4.13 24.71
C GLY A 141 11.30 -5.11 23.53
N PHE A 142 12.03 -4.78 22.47
CA PHE A 142 12.18 -5.68 21.33
C PHE A 142 12.80 -6.99 21.81
N THR A 143 12.02 -8.06 21.82
CA THR A 143 12.48 -9.42 22.13
C THR A 143 12.40 -10.22 20.85
N ASP A 144 13.51 -10.83 20.45
CA ASP A 144 13.55 -11.64 19.25
C ASP A 144 12.73 -12.92 19.43
N ALA A 145 12.45 -13.64 18.33
CA ALA A 145 11.67 -14.89 18.33
C ALA A 145 12.25 -16.01 19.25
N ALA A 146 13.45 -15.81 19.79
CA ALA A 146 14.11 -16.67 20.78
C ALA A 146 13.96 -16.16 22.24
N GLY A 147 13.17 -15.13 22.51
CA GLY A 147 12.95 -14.57 23.85
C GLY A 147 14.13 -13.80 24.44
N VAL A 148 15.16 -13.49 23.62
CA VAL A 148 16.32 -12.72 24.02
C VAL A 148 16.01 -11.23 23.88
N PRO A 149 16.23 -10.39 24.90
CA PRO A 149 16.14 -8.93 24.78
C PRO A 149 17.12 -8.46 23.70
N GLN A 150 16.59 -7.91 22.61
CA GLN A 150 17.41 -7.30 21.58
C GLN A 150 17.92 -5.97 22.15
N PRO A 151 19.24 -5.77 22.26
CA PRO A 151 19.76 -4.46 22.66
C PRO A 151 19.24 -3.44 21.65
N GLU A 152 18.73 -2.32 22.19
CA GLU A 152 18.13 -1.18 21.49
C GLU A 152 18.56 -1.10 20.03
N ALA A 153 17.55 -1.05 19.14
CA ALA A 153 17.64 -0.73 17.73
C ALA A 153 19.00 -0.12 17.41
N ALA A 154 19.93 -0.97 16.95
CA ALA A 154 21.34 -0.64 16.84
C ALA A 154 21.46 0.79 16.32
N THR A 155 21.86 1.71 17.22
CA THR A 155 22.22 3.07 16.88
C THR A 155 22.98 2.95 15.57
N SER A 156 22.42 3.56 14.51
CA SER A 156 22.91 3.36 13.15
C SER A 156 24.42 3.39 13.19
N LYS A 157 25.14 2.53 12.44
CA LYS A 157 26.63 2.51 12.49
C LYS A 157 27.26 3.92 12.33
N ARG A 158 26.50 4.91 11.83
CA ARG A 158 26.76 6.36 11.89
C ARG A 158 26.67 7.00 13.29
N GLN A 159 25.60 6.78 14.06
CA GLN A 159 25.45 7.27 15.44
C GLN A 159 26.54 6.69 16.36
N ALA A 160 26.78 5.38 16.32
CA ALA A 160 27.86 4.76 17.09
C ALA A 160 29.26 5.28 16.70
N LYS A 161 29.46 5.71 15.44
CA LYS A 161 30.71 6.32 14.96
C LYS A 161 30.82 7.81 15.33
N MET A 162 29.71 8.53 15.48
CA MET A 162 29.67 9.90 16.00
C MET A 162 29.94 9.93 17.50
N GLU A 163 29.37 9.01 18.26
CA GLU A 163 29.62 8.87 19.70
C GLU A 163 31.07 8.43 19.99
N LYS A 164 31.61 7.48 19.23
CA LYS A 164 33.03 7.09 19.32
C LYS A 164 34.01 8.17 18.86
N ARG A 165 33.55 9.19 18.10
CA ARG A 165 34.39 10.31 17.67
C ARG A 165 34.47 11.45 18.69
N GLY A 166 33.89 11.25 19.87
CA GLY A 166 34.10 12.14 21.01
C GLY A 166 33.26 13.39 20.89
N GLY A 167 32.45 13.64 21.91
CA GLY A 167 31.98 14.98 22.20
C GLY A 167 33.18 15.88 22.43
N GLN A 168 33.68 16.52 21.38
CA GLN A 168 34.43 17.76 21.51
C GLN A 168 33.43 18.82 21.96
N ARG A 169 33.15 18.83 23.27
CA ARG A 169 32.77 20.06 23.96
C ARG A 169 33.95 21.00 23.79
N MET A 170 33.84 21.91 22.82
CA MET A 170 34.69 23.11 22.81
C MET A 170 34.37 23.87 24.10
N GLN A 171 35.25 23.72 25.09
CA GLN A 171 35.33 24.62 26.22
C GLN A 171 35.83 25.96 25.68
N TYR A 172 34.94 26.92 25.49
CA TYR A 172 35.34 28.31 25.35
C TYR A 172 35.84 28.79 26.73
N ARG A 173 37.08 29.25 26.76
CA ARG A 173 37.65 30.05 27.84
C ARG A 173 37.94 31.44 27.29
#